data_AF-A0A1Z3U5C5-F1
#
_entry.id   AF-A0A1Z3U5C5-F1
#
_cell.length_a   1.000
_cell.length_b   1.000
_cell.length_c   1.000
_cell.angle_alpha   90.00
_cell.angle_beta   90.00
_cell.angle_gamma   90.00
#
_symmetry.space_group_name_H-M   'P 1'
#
loop_
_entity.id
_entity.type
_entity.pdbx_description
1 polymer ?
#
loop_
_entity_poly.entity_id
_entity_poly.type
_entity_poly.pdbx_seq_one_letter_code
_entity_poly.pdbx_strand_id
1 'polypeptide(L)' 'MDDKTITPLARWMRSNKLRDQWLADQLGLSQPQVCRIRRGQTGTSPERAFQIERLTKGKVKASDVLLLRANDTPPQEAAA' A
#
# COMPACT_ATOMS: atom_id res chain seq x y z
N MET A 1 -4.78 4.19 -18.94
CA MET A 1 -4.80 4.30 -17.47
C MET A 1 -3.63 3.52 -16.94
N ASP A 2 -2.63 4.24 -16.47
CA ASP A 2 -1.23 3.85 -16.41
C ASP A 2 -0.94 2.79 -15.34
N ASP A 3 -0.51 1.62 -15.79
CA ASP A 3 -0.21 0.39 -15.03
C ASP A 3 1.18 0.46 -14.33
N LYS A 4 1.85 1.62 -14.34
CA LYS A 4 3.30 1.70 -14.06
C LYS A 4 3.69 1.72 -12.57
N THR A 5 2.75 1.79 -11.64
CA THR A 5 3.00 1.77 -10.18
C THR A 5 1.93 0.95 -9.44
N ILE A 6 1.77 -0.32 -9.82
CA ILE A 6 0.93 -1.24 -9.05
C ILE A 6 1.65 -1.55 -7.74
N THR A 7 1.19 -0.96 -6.63
CA THR A 7 1.67 -1.32 -5.29
C THR A 7 1.36 -2.79 -4.98
N PRO A 8 2.11 -3.44 -4.06
CA PRO A 8 1.82 -4.80 -3.64
C PRO A 8 0.37 -4.96 -3.17
N LEU A 9 -0.17 -3.94 -2.51
CA LEU A 9 -1.57 -3.86 -2.10
C LEU A 9 -2.52 -3.85 -3.29
N ALA A 10 -2.28 -3.03 -4.30
CA ALA A 10 -3.08 -2.99 -5.52
C ALA A 10 -3.09 -4.34 -6.25
N ARG A 11 -1.92 -5.00 -6.34
CA ARG A 11 -1.78 -6.32 -6.96
C ARG A 11 -2.56 -7.38 -6.21
N TRP A 12 -2.44 -7.39 -4.88
CA TRP A 12 -3.16 -8.33 -4.03
C TRP A 12 -4.68 -8.13 -4.13
N MET A 13 -5.16 -6.88 -4.07
CA MET A 13 -6.59 -6.59 -4.22
C MET A 13 -7.13 -7.02 -5.58
N ARG A 14 -6.38 -6.78 -6.67
CA ARG A 14 -6.75 -7.20 -8.03
C ARG A 14 -6.84 -8.72 -8.14
N SER A 15 -5.88 -9.44 -7.54
CA SER A 15 -5.85 -10.92 -7.54
C SER A 15 -7.03 -11.52 -6.78
N ASN A 16 -7.49 -10.85 -5.72
CA ASN A 16 -8.61 -11.29 -4.90
C ASN A 16 -9.97 -10.66 -5.32
N LYS A 17 -9.99 -9.86 -6.40
CA LYS A 17 -11.17 -9.10 -6.86
C LYS A 17 -11.84 -8.25 -5.76
N LEU A 18 -11.02 -7.71 -4.85
CA LEU A 18 -11.48 -6.91 -3.71
C LEU A 18 -11.69 -5.45 -4.12
N ARG A 19 -12.72 -4.82 -3.55
CA ARG A 19 -13.04 -3.41 -3.78
C ARG A 19 -12.37 -2.51 -2.74
N ASP A 20 -12.10 -1.26 -3.14
CA ASP A 20 -11.56 -0.24 -2.22
C ASP A 20 -12.46 0.01 -1.01
N GLN A 21 -13.78 -0.06 -1.20
CA GLN A 21 -14.76 0.08 -0.12
C GLN A 21 -14.66 -1.03 0.91
N TRP A 22 -14.36 -2.27 0.49
CA TRP A 22 -14.17 -3.39 1.42
C TRP A 22 -12.95 -3.16 2.32
N LEU A 23 -11.83 -2.72 1.73
CA LEU A 23 -10.63 -2.42 2.51
C LEU A 23 -10.84 -1.19 3.41
N ALA A 24 -11.65 -0.23 2.98
CA ALA A 24 -12.02 0.93 3.77
C ALA A 24 -12.81 0.55 5.03
N ASP A 25 -13.78 -0.35 4.88
CA ASP A 25 -14.58 -0.91 5.98
C ASP A 25 -13.70 -1.65 7.00
N GLN A 26 -12.79 -2.51 6.50
CA GLN A 26 -11.87 -3.27 7.37
C GLN A 26 -10.88 -2.40 8.14
N LEU A 27 -10.50 -1.23 7.61
CA LEU A 27 -9.54 -0.32 8.22
C LEU A 27 -10.18 0.86 8.96
N GLY A 28 -11.51 0.97 8.94
CA GLY A 28 -12.22 2.14 9.45
C GLY A 28 -11.81 3.45 8.76
N LEU A 29 -11.56 3.37 7.45
CA LEU A 29 -11.10 4.49 6.62
C LEU A 29 -12.14 4.91 5.60
N SER A 30 -11.95 6.10 5.03
CA SER A 30 -12.72 6.52 3.86
C SER A 30 -12.17 5.89 2.57
N GLN A 31 -13.04 5.52 1.64
CA GLN A 31 -12.67 5.03 0.30
C GLN A 31 -11.61 5.90 -0.42
N PRO A 32 -11.68 7.24 -0.43
CA PRO A 32 -10.64 8.07 -1.03
C PRO A 32 -9.27 7.94 -0.36
N GLN A 33 -9.20 7.73 0.96
CA GLN A 33 -7.92 7.47 1.65
C GLN A 33 -7.33 6.13 1.21
N VAL A 34 -8.14 5.08 1.17
CA VAL A 34 -7.72 3.76 0.67
C VAL A 34 -7.24 3.83 -0.77
N CYS A 35 -7.94 4.59 -1.62
CA CYS A 35 -7.52 4.78 -3.00
C CYS A 35 -6.11 5.38 -3.11
N ARG A 36 -5.78 6.37 -2.26
CA ARG A 36 -4.43 6.96 -2.21
C ARG A 36 -3.39 5.96 -1.68
N ILE A 37 -3.73 5.19 -0.65
CA ILE A 37 -2.85 4.13 -0.09
C ILE A 37 -2.56 3.06 -1.14
N ARG A 38 -3.60 2.57 -1.82
CA ARG A 38 -3.46 1.61 -2.93
C ARG A 38 -2.59 2.14 -4.06
N ARG A 39 -2.67 3.44 -4.35
CA ARG A 39 -1.82 4.08 -5.37
C ARG A 39 -0.41 4.42 -4.89
N GLY A 40 -0.09 4.16 -3.62
CA GLY A 40 1.21 4.54 -3.02
C GLY A 40 1.41 6.05 -2.88
N GLN A 41 0.35 6.85 -3.03
CA GLN A 41 0.41 8.31 -2.92
C GLN A 41 0.44 8.82 -1.47
N THR A 42 0.07 7.95 -0.53
CA THR A 42 -0.02 8.24 0.89
C THR A 42 0.17 6.93 1.63
N GLY A 43 1.15 6.88 2.53
CA GLY A 43 1.23 5.75 3.45
C GLY A 43 0.17 5.84 4.55
N THR A 44 -0.02 4.74 5.25
CA THR A 44 -0.94 4.66 6.39
C THR A 44 -0.19 4.63 7.72
N SER A 45 -0.92 4.80 8.81
CA SER A 45 -0.40 4.68 10.18
C SER A 45 0.14 3.26 10.43
N PRO A 46 1.15 3.09 11.30
CA PRO A 46 1.74 1.77 11.59
C PRO A 46 0.70 0.73 12.03
N GLU A 47 -0.25 1.08 12.90
CA GLU A 47 -1.35 0.17 13.29
C GLU A 47 -2.13 -0.37 12.08
N ARG A 48 -2.49 0.52 11.15
CA ARG A 48 -3.25 0.16 9.94
C ARG A 48 -2.39 -0.65 8.97
N ALA A 49 -1.10 -0.35 8.88
CA ALA A 49 -0.16 -1.12 8.07
C ALA A 49 -0.06 -2.57 8.58
N PHE A 50 0.00 -2.77 9.90
CA PHE A 50 -0.07 -4.09 10.52
C PHE A 50 -1.41 -4.77 10.29
N GLN A 51 -2.54 -4.05 10.34
CA GLN A 51 -3.85 -4.63 10.00
C GLN A 51 -3.90 -5.11 8.55
N ILE A 52 -3.36 -4.33 7.60
CA ILE A 52 -3.27 -4.71 6.19
C ILE A 52 -2.41 -5.98 6.05
N GLU A 53 -1.24 -6.04 6.70
CA GLU A 53 -0.39 -7.23 6.67
C GLU A 53 -1.11 -8.48 7.20
N ARG A 54 -1.85 -8.34 8.30
CA ARG A 54 -2.65 -9.43 8.88
C ARG A 54 -3.79 -9.87 7.95
N LEU A 55 -4.54 -8.91 7.38
CA LEU A 55 -5.63 -9.18 6.44
C LEU A 55 -5.13 -9.88 5.17
N THR A 56 -3.96 -9.47 4.69
CA THR A 56 -3.33 -10.04 3.50
C THR A 56 -2.51 -11.30 3.79
N LYS A 57 -2.46 -11.77 5.05
CA LYS A 57 -1.68 -12.92 5.51
C LYS A 57 -0.19 -12.81 5.11
N GLY A 58 0.38 -11.61 5.23
CA GLY A 58 1.78 -11.33 4.88
C GLY A 58 2.05 -11.19 3.39
N LYS A 59 1.03 -11.22 2.51
CA LYS A 59 1.20 -10.94 1.07
C LYS A 59 1.58 -9.48 0.80
N VAL A 60 1.14 -8.57 1.66
CA VAL A 60 1.51 -7.16 1.65
C VAL A 60 2.19 -6.88 2.97
N LYS A 61 3.46 -6.48 2.93
CA LYS A 61 4.18 -6.12 4.17
C LYS A 61 3.72 -4.76 4.66
N ALA A 62 3.68 -4.60 5.99
CA ALA A 62 3.38 -3.32 6.61
C ALA A 62 4.32 -2.22 6.10
N SER A 63 5.61 -2.53 5.91
CA SER A 63 6.63 -1.61 5.39
C SER A 63 6.32 -1.04 4.00
N ASP A 64 5.60 -1.77 3.13
CA ASP A 64 5.24 -1.31 1.78
C ASP A 64 4.09 -0.28 1.79
N VAL A 65 3.26 -0.29 2.84
CA VAL A 65 2.07 0.57 2.96
C VAL A 65 2.22 1.61 4.06
N LEU A 66 3.24 1.47 4.91
CA LEU A 66 3.56 2.44 5.94
C LEU A 66 3.96 3.76 5.27
N LEU A 67 3.60 4.87 5.90
CA LEU A 67 4.13 6.18 5.50
C LEU A 67 5.59 6.27 5.95
N LEU A 68 6.47 5.56 5.23
CA LEU A 68 7.87 5.93 5.24
C LEU A 68 7.92 7.21 4.43
N ARG A 69 8.19 8.32 5.10
CA ARG A 69 8.56 9.58 4.45
C ARG A 69 9.87 9.30 3.72
N ALA A 70 9.80 8.64 2.57
CA ALA A 70 10.94 8.24 1.76
C ALA A 70 11.46 9.51 1.08
N ASN A 71 12.23 10.25 1.85
CA ASN A 71 13.39 10.98 1.35
C ASN A 71 14.55 10.01 1.04
N ASP A 72 14.31 8.69 1.07
CA ASP A 72 15.29 7.67 0.75
C ASP A 72 15.27 7.46 -0.76
N THR A 73 15.96 8.36 -1.45
CA THR A 73 16.65 8.00 -2.68
C THR A 73 17.63 6.90 -2.27
N PRO A 74 17.49 5.64 -2.71
CA PRO A 74 18.63 4.73 -2.59
C PRO A 74 19.76 5.42 -3.37
N PRO A 75 20.96 5.66 -2.78
CA PRO A 75 22.08 6.17 -3.54
C PRO A 75 22.29 5.22 -4.71
N GLN A 76 21.92 5.70 -5.90
CA GLN A 76 22.09 4.97 -7.14
C GLN A 76 23.59 4.73 -7.25
N GLU A 77 23.93 3.45 -7.18
CA GLU A 77 25.21 2.84 -7.49
C GLU A 77 25.91 3.59 -8.65
N ALA A 78 26.75 4.57 -8.30
CA ALA A 78 27.73 5.13 -9.22
C ALA A 78 28.95 4.23 -9.17
N ALA A 79 28.85 3.11 -9.89
CA ALA A 79 30.01 2.38 -10.36
C ALA A 79 30.72 3.21 -11.42
N ALA A 80 31.95 3.64 -11.14
CA ALA A 80 33.08 3.79 -12.07
C ALA A 80 34.29 4.37 -11.33
#